data_AF-A0A521H431-F1
#
_entry.id   AF-A0A521H431-F1
#
_cell.length_a   1.000
_cell.length_b   1.000
_cell.length_c   1.000
_cell.angle_alpha   90.00
_cell.angle_beta   90.00
_cell.angle_gamma   90.00
#
_symmetry.space_group_name_H-M   'P 1'
#
loop_
_entity.id
_entity.type
_entity.pdbx_description
1 polymer ?
#
loop_
_entity_poly.entity_id
_entity_poly.type
_entity_poly.pdbx_seq_one_letter_code
_entity_poly.pdbx_strand_id
1 'polypeptide(L)'
;MWSIGPILASFALLGAQAAPSAGSEHIKLKDGTVVQGRATAYDAQKKVLSFRTADGKDMAYTLDQLDQRSVYHVTASIVPKDNARGQIQLANYARDIGLYAHAARSYQYAEKADPSLKPEIDQERVLGRRLAADYCIQQAQAAFAKNDVKEAERWLSLLVEKLPNEPQAEQAAAVLEQHYMAERNARDDELEREQAELLEKDLKLGKERYDRMIERTKQGLTARSSQSEALWEGAIADGEVVLKEIGKIEKKYADDPRVQEGGARYRQLTIAQMVDAHLHLASRYTVSSSYNKALKHTNAALALDPQNEQARAQRARIEQASSEGIGLNWF
;
A
#
# COMPACT_ATOMS: atom_id res chain seq x y z
N MET A 1 -19.01 -9.40 17.61
CA MET A 1 -19.83 -8.23 17.21
C MET A 1 -19.71 -7.17 18.29
N TRP A 2 -18.85 -6.16 18.07
CA TRP A 2 -18.79 -4.99 18.94
C TRP A 2 -19.80 -3.98 18.41
N SER A 3 -20.87 -3.72 19.17
CA SER A 3 -21.87 -2.70 18.84
C SER A 3 -21.26 -1.33 19.12
N ILE A 4 -20.56 -0.76 18.14
CA ILE A 4 -20.11 0.63 18.20
C ILE A 4 -21.37 1.49 18.04
N GLY A 5 -21.88 2.02 19.16
CA GLY A 5 -23.00 2.96 19.13
C GLY A 5 -22.64 4.19 18.29
N PRO A 6 -23.55 4.73 17.48
CA PRO A 6 -23.25 5.86 16.61
C PRO A 6 -23.02 7.12 17.45
N ILE A 7 -21.75 7.49 17.64
CA ILE A 7 -21.39 8.82 18.15
C ILE A 7 -21.56 9.79 16.97
N LEU A 8 -22.77 10.32 16.81
CA LEU A 8 -23.02 11.47 15.93
C LEU A 8 -22.43 12.72 16.59
N ALA A 9 -21.15 13.00 16.30
CA ALA A 9 -20.55 14.27 16.68
C ALA A 9 -21.33 15.43 16.04
N SER A 10 -21.86 16.33 16.87
CA SER A 10 -22.57 17.53 16.42
C SER A 10 -21.57 18.55 15.89
N PHE A 11 -21.46 18.65 14.56
CA PHE A 11 -20.72 19.71 13.89
C PHE A 11 -21.48 21.04 14.03
N ALA A 12 -21.03 21.92 14.93
CA ALA A 12 -21.52 23.30 14.98
C ALA A 12 -20.79 24.12 13.90
N LEU A 13 -21.43 24.33 12.74
CA LEU A 13 -20.93 25.18 11.66
C LEU A 13 -21.40 26.64 11.85
N LEU A 14 -20.46 27.59 11.82
CA LEU A 14 -20.74 29.02 11.59
C LEU A 14 -20.93 29.24 10.08
N GLY A 15 -22.10 29.73 9.67
CA GLY A 15 -22.58 29.68 8.28
C GLY A 15 -21.98 30.74 7.36
N ALA A 16 -21.32 30.28 6.29
CA ALA A 16 -21.16 30.99 5.03
C ALA A 16 -21.76 30.12 3.91
N GLN A 17 -22.74 30.66 3.17
CA GLN A 17 -23.41 29.94 2.08
C GLN A 17 -22.55 29.99 0.79
N ALA A 18 -21.54 29.14 0.73
CA ALA A 18 -20.83 28.86 -0.52
C ALA A 18 -21.45 27.62 -1.18
N ALA A 19 -21.77 27.70 -2.47
CA ALA A 19 -22.20 26.54 -3.25
C ALA A 19 -21.01 25.57 -3.40
N PRO A 20 -21.15 24.28 -3.09
CA PRO A 20 -20.05 23.32 -3.16
C PRO A 20 -19.66 23.05 -4.62
N SER A 21 -18.58 23.69 -5.09
CA SER A 21 -18.04 23.49 -6.44
C SER A 21 -17.05 22.32 -6.49
N ALA A 22 -17.52 21.10 -6.21
CA ALA A 22 -16.87 19.80 -6.54
C ALA A 22 -17.56 18.64 -5.80
N GLY A 23 -18.90 18.58 -5.84
CA GLY A 23 -19.64 17.46 -5.24
C GLY A 23 -19.31 16.14 -5.94
N SER A 24 -19.27 15.05 -5.18
CA SER A 24 -19.11 13.70 -5.74
C SER A 24 -20.17 13.45 -6.82
N GLU A 25 -19.74 12.91 -7.98
CA GLU A 25 -20.61 12.60 -9.13
C GLU A 25 -21.66 11.51 -8.80
N HIS A 26 -21.53 10.88 -7.63
CA HIS A 26 -22.50 9.95 -7.09
C HIS A 26 -22.51 10.01 -5.56
N ILE A 27 -23.62 9.57 -4.97
CA ILE A 27 -23.75 9.23 -3.55
C ILE A 27 -24.24 7.79 -3.44
N LYS A 28 -23.90 7.12 -2.34
CA LYS A 28 -24.37 5.77 -2.02
C LYS A 28 -25.24 5.83 -0.77
N LEU A 29 -26.43 5.23 -0.88
CA LEU A 29 -27.38 5.09 0.22
C LEU A 29 -27.03 3.86 1.07
N LYS A 30 -27.54 3.81 2.30
CA LYS A 30 -27.29 2.69 3.23
C LYS A 30 -27.78 1.34 2.72
N ASP A 31 -28.81 1.33 1.87
CA ASP A 31 -29.34 0.12 1.23
C ASP A 31 -28.46 -0.39 0.07
N GLY A 32 -27.39 0.32 -0.25
CA GLY A 32 -26.46 -0.01 -1.33
C GLY A 32 -26.77 0.70 -2.65
N THR A 33 -27.91 1.40 -2.77
CA THR A 33 -28.30 2.14 -3.97
C THR A 33 -27.30 3.25 -4.26
N VAL A 34 -26.81 3.32 -5.49
CA VAL A 34 -25.92 4.39 -5.96
C VAL A 34 -26.70 5.36 -6.82
N VAL A 35 -26.72 6.63 -6.42
CA VAL A 35 -27.42 7.72 -7.11
C VAL A 35 -26.40 8.60 -7.79
N GLN A 36 -26.44 8.64 -9.13
CA GLN A 36 -25.60 9.49 -9.98
C GLN A 36 -26.14 10.91 -10.03
N GLY A 37 -25.29 11.94 -9.93
CA GLY A 37 -25.68 13.34 -9.96
C GLY A 37 -24.67 14.26 -9.27
N ARG A 38 -25.14 15.41 -8.78
CA ARG A 38 -24.30 16.36 -8.04
C ARG A 38 -25.04 16.96 -6.85
N ALA A 39 -24.31 17.15 -5.77
CA ALA A 39 -24.79 17.95 -4.64
C ALA A 39 -25.06 19.39 -5.09
N THR A 40 -26.24 19.92 -4.79
CA THR A 40 -26.63 21.31 -5.12
C THR A 40 -26.64 22.21 -3.90
N ALA A 41 -26.98 21.69 -2.73
CA ALA A 41 -26.96 22.41 -1.46
C ALA A 41 -26.87 21.45 -0.28
N TYR A 42 -26.45 21.94 0.89
CA TYR A 42 -26.51 21.20 2.14
C TYR A 42 -27.10 22.08 3.25
N ASP A 43 -28.19 21.64 3.86
CA ASP A 43 -28.80 22.27 5.03
C ASP A 43 -28.16 21.68 6.28
N ALA A 44 -27.26 22.43 6.92
CA ALA A 44 -26.53 21.99 8.10
C ALA A 44 -27.42 21.80 9.34
N GLN A 45 -28.54 22.53 9.45
CA GLN A 45 -29.46 22.42 10.58
C GLN A 45 -30.30 21.15 10.47
N LYS A 46 -30.82 20.87 9.28
CA LYS A 46 -31.65 19.69 9.02
C LYS A 46 -30.83 18.44 8.67
N LYS A 47 -29.53 18.60 8.40
CA LYS A 47 -28.64 17.55 7.89
C LYS A 47 -29.18 16.92 6.61
N VAL A 48 -29.66 17.77 5.70
CA VAL A 48 -30.26 17.37 4.42
C VAL A 48 -29.37 17.82 3.27
N LEU A 49 -28.94 16.86 2.45
CA LEU A 49 -28.26 17.08 1.19
C LEU A 49 -29.29 17.24 0.07
N SER A 50 -29.30 18.39 -0.59
CA SER A 50 -29.99 18.57 -1.87
C SER A 50 -29.09 18.07 -3.00
N PHE A 51 -29.64 17.23 -3.88
CA PHE A 51 -28.89 16.51 -4.89
C PHE A 51 -29.66 16.52 -6.21
N ARG A 52 -29.03 17.01 -7.29
CA ARG A 52 -29.60 16.92 -8.64
C ARG A 52 -29.04 15.69 -9.33
N THR A 53 -29.91 14.72 -9.55
CA THR A 53 -29.57 13.46 -10.21
C THR A 53 -29.24 13.65 -11.70
N ALA A 54 -28.57 12.67 -12.30
CA ALA A 54 -28.13 12.73 -13.71
C ALA A 54 -29.29 12.86 -14.71
N ASP A 55 -30.50 12.37 -14.36
CA ASP A 55 -31.71 12.54 -15.19
C ASP A 55 -32.38 13.92 -15.01
N GLY A 56 -31.77 14.81 -14.22
CA GLY A 56 -32.22 16.16 -13.98
C GLY A 56 -33.19 16.31 -12.80
N LYS A 57 -33.56 15.24 -12.09
CA LYS A 57 -34.46 15.34 -10.92
C LYS A 57 -33.73 15.86 -9.69
N ASP A 58 -34.38 16.79 -8.98
CA ASP A 58 -33.93 17.24 -7.67
C ASP A 58 -34.45 16.30 -6.57
N MET A 59 -33.53 15.83 -5.73
CA MET A 59 -33.79 14.94 -4.62
C MET A 59 -33.18 15.49 -3.34
N ALA A 60 -33.71 15.06 -2.19
CA ALA A 60 -33.21 15.43 -0.88
C ALA A 60 -32.92 14.16 -0.08
N TYR A 61 -31.72 14.08 0.50
CA TYR A 61 -31.29 12.94 1.32
C TYR A 61 -30.85 13.43 2.69
N THR A 62 -31.36 12.82 3.75
CA THR A 62 -30.81 13.04 5.10
C THR A 62 -29.52 12.25 5.26
N LEU A 63 -28.57 12.74 6.08
CA LEU A 63 -27.27 12.05 6.26
C LEU A 63 -27.41 10.61 6.78
N ASP A 64 -28.49 10.28 7.49
CA ASP A 64 -28.76 8.92 7.97
C ASP A 64 -29.30 7.99 6.87
N GLN A 65 -29.67 8.49 5.69
CA GLN A 65 -29.97 7.67 4.52
C GLN A 65 -28.72 7.32 3.71
N LEU A 66 -27.64 8.08 3.90
CA LEU A 66 -26.38 7.91 3.20
C LEU A 66 -25.51 6.86 3.90
N ASP A 67 -24.72 6.13 3.11
CA ASP A 67 -23.65 5.32 3.66
C ASP A 67 -22.56 6.20 4.28
N GLN A 68 -21.75 5.62 5.17
CA GLN A 68 -20.74 6.37 5.93
C GLN A 68 -19.74 7.11 5.02
N ARG A 69 -19.38 6.51 3.88
CA ARG A 69 -18.45 7.12 2.93
C ARG A 69 -19.06 8.34 2.23
N SER A 70 -20.33 8.27 1.86
CA SER A 70 -21.05 9.41 1.27
C SER A 70 -21.24 10.53 2.28
N VAL A 71 -21.53 10.20 3.55
CA VAL A 71 -21.56 11.19 4.64
C VAL A 71 -20.21 11.90 4.78
N TYR A 72 -19.10 11.15 4.72
CA TYR A 72 -17.74 11.73 4.73
C TYR A 72 -17.56 12.72 3.57
N HIS A 73 -17.90 12.34 2.33
CA HIS A 73 -17.71 13.21 1.17
C HIS A 73 -18.55 14.49 1.24
N VAL A 74 -19.80 14.40 1.68
CA VAL A 74 -20.65 15.57 1.92
C VAL A 74 -20.03 16.47 2.98
N THR A 75 -19.60 15.90 4.11
CA THR A 75 -19.01 16.67 5.22
C THR A 75 -17.67 17.30 4.82
N ALA A 76 -16.84 16.59 4.05
CA ALA A 76 -15.58 17.11 3.53
C ALA A 76 -15.76 18.29 2.58
N SER A 77 -16.87 18.35 1.83
CA SER A 77 -17.18 19.46 0.92
C SER A 77 -17.61 20.75 1.63
N ILE A 78 -18.11 20.64 2.86
CA ILE A 78 -18.63 21.79 3.63
C ILE A 78 -17.65 22.29 4.68
N VAL A 79 -16.66 21.48 5.09
CA VAL A 79 -15.66 21.86 6.08
C VAL A 79 -14.50 22.58 5.37
N PRO A 80 -14.30 23.90 5.60
CA PRO A 80 -13.18 24.64 4.99
C PRO A 80 -11.82 24.07 5.42
N LYS A 81 -10.81 24.17 4.54
CA LYS A 81 -9.45 23.66 4.80
C LYS A 81 -8.71 24.44 5.89
N ASP A 82 -9.09 25.69 6.13
CA ASP A 82 -8.57 26.59 7.17
C ASP A 82 -9.35 26.49 8.49
N ASN A 83 -10.40 25.67 8.57
CA ASN A 83 -11.11 25.40 9.82
C ASN A 83 -10.44 24.23 10.56
N ALA A 84 -9.45 24.54 11.40
CA ALA A 84 -8.65 23.52 12.08
C ALA A 84 -9.49 22.51 12.87
N ARG A 85 -10.45 22.97 13.68
CA ARG A 85 -11.31 22.10 14.50
C ARG A 85 -12.25 21.25 13.64
N GLY A 86 -12.84 21.83 12.60
CA GLY A 86 -13.66 21.09 11.65
C GLY A 86 -12.87 19.99 10.94
N GLN A 87 -11.62 20.27 10.57
CA GLN A 87 -10.72 19.30 9.93
C GLN A 87 -10.33 18.16 10.88
N ILE A 88 -10.11 18.40 12.17
CA ILE A 88 -9.89 17.33 13.17
C ILE A 88 -11.13 16.44 13.29
N GLN A 89 -12.32 17.03 13.39
CA GLN A 89 -13.57 16.26 13.50
C GLN A 89 -13.81 15.40 12.23
N LEU A 90 -13.57 15.97 11.05
CA LEU A 90 -13.64 15.24 9.78
C LEU A 90 -12.60 14.11 9.72
N ALA A 91 -11.37 14.36 10.22
CA ALA A 91 -10.32 13.36 10.28
C ALA A 91 -10.68 12.18 11.19
N ASN A 92 -11.18 12.48 12.39
CA ASN A 92 -11.63 11.48 13.35
C ASN A 92 -12.77 10.64 12.77
N TYR A 93 -13.76 11.29 12.14
CA TYR A 93 -14.84 10.59 11.45
C TYR A 93 -14.30 9.65 10.36
N ALA A 94 -13.41 10.14 9.51
CA ALA A 94 -12.78 9.35 8.45
C ALA A 94 -12.02 8.13 9.01
N ARG A 95 -11.26 8.32 10.09
CA ARG A 95 -10.54 7.25 10.79
C ARG A 95 -11.50 6.19 11.31
N ASP A 96 -12.58 6.60 11.98
CA ASP A 96 -13.53 5.70 12.63
C ASP A 96 -14.29 4.82 11.62
N ILE A 97 -14.41 5.28 10.37
CA ILE A 97 -15.03 4.53 9.27
C ILE A 97 -13.99 3.86 8.33
N GLY A 98 -12.71 3.82 8.73
CA GLY A 98 -11.64 3.13 8.00
C GLY A 98 -11.07 3.87 6.79
N LEU A 99 -11.39 5.16 6.60
CA LEU A 99 -10.84 6.00 5.53
C LEU A 99 -9.52 6.67 5.95
N TYR A 100 -8.51 5.89 6.35
CA TYR A 100 -7.29 6.40 6.98
C TYR A 100 -6.50 7.44 6.17
N ALA A 101 -6.38 7.29 4.85
CA ALA A 101 -5.75 8.32 3.99
C ALA A 101 -6.47 9.67 4.03
N HIS A 102 -7.80 9.64 4.14
CA HIS A 102 -8.62 10.83 4.23
C HIS A 102 -8.47 11.50 5.60
N ALA A 103 -8.37 10.69 6.65
CA ALA A 103 -8.07 11.16 7.99
C ALA A 103 -6.73 11.91 8.03
N ALA A 104 -5.66 11.31 7.50
CA ALA A 104 -4.33 11.90 7.47
C ALA A 104 -4.27 13.26 6.76
N ARG A 105 -4.91 13.36 5.58
CA ARG A 105 -5.01 14.64 4.86
C ARG A 105 -5.74 15.70 5.66
N SER A 106 -6.83 15.33 6.34
CA SER A 106 -7.62 16.26 7.16
C SER A 106 -6.84 16.71 8.40
N TYR A 107 -6.12 15.81 9.07
CA TYR A 107 -5.17 16.19 10.13
C TYR A 107 -4.07 17.15 9.63
N GLN A 108 -3.55 16.94 8.42
CA GLN A 108 -2.57 17.85 7.82
C GLN A 108 -3.17 19.24 7.55
N TYR A 109 -4.41 19.34 7.10
CA TYR A 109 -5.10 20.62 6.96
C TYR A 109 -5.32 21.29 8.31
N ALA A 110 -5.72 20.53 9.33
CA ALA A 110 -5.89 21.06 10.69
C ALA A 110 -4.59 21.65 11.25
N GLU A 111 -3.47 20.92 11.14
CA GLU A 111 -2.16 21.36 11.62
C GLU A 111 -1.65 22.60 10.88
N LYS A 112 -1.92 22.70 9.56
CA LYS A 112 -1.58 23.90 8.77
C LYS A 112 -2.43 25.10 9.15
N ALA A 113 -3.71 24.88 9.47
CA ALA A 113 -4.64 25.93 9.86
C ALA A 113 -4.36 26.46 11.28
N ASP A 114 -4.01 25.57 12.21
CA ASP A 114 -3.64 25.92 13.58
C ASP A 114 -2.53 24.99 14.11
N PRO A 115 -1.25 25.41 14.01
CA PRO A 115 -0.12 24.62 14.49
C PRO A 115 -0.13 24.35 16.01
N SER A 116 -0.89 25.12 16.80
CA SER A 116 -0.97 24.91 18.26
C SER A 116 -1.71 23.62 18.63
N LEU A 117 -2.52 23.09 17.70
CA LEU A 117 -3.24 21.83 17.87
C LEU A 117 -2.39 20.59 17.58
N LYS A 118 -1.12 20.77 17.19
CA LYS A 118 -0.21 19.67 16.84
C LYS A 118 -0.16 18.56 17.90
N PRO A 119 -0.05 18.83 19.22
CA PRO A 119 -0.03 17.76 20.22
C PRO A 119 -1.29 16.89 20.23
N GLU A 120 -2.47 17.49 20.04
CA GLU A 120 -3.76 16.78 19.94
C GLU A 120 -3.81 15.95 18.64
N ILE A 121 -3.45 16.56 17.51
CA ILE A 121 -3.42 15.90 16.21
C ILE A 121 -2.45 14.72 16.21
N ASP A 122 -1.29 14.85 16.83
CA ASP A 122 -0.29 13.78 16.91
C ASP A 122 -0.80 12.60 17.76
N GLN A 123 -1.57 12.85 18.84
CA GLN A 123 -2.25 11.78 19.60
C GLN A 123 -3.29 11.05 18.74
N GLU A 124 -4.12 11.80 18.01
CA GLU A 124 -5.15 11.21 17.14
C GLU A 124 -4.54 10.42 15.97
N ARG A 125 -3.41 10.88 15.42
CA ARG A 125 -2.62 10.14 14.42
C ARG A 125 -2.07 8.83 14.96
N VAL A 126 -1.56 8.81 16.20
CA VAL A 126 -1.11 7.56 16.85
C VAL A 126 -2.26 6.56 16.96
N LEU A 127 -3.44 7.01 17.39
CA LEU A 127 -4.63 6.16 17.45
C LEU A 127 -5.04 5.67 16.05
N GLY A 128 -5.03 6.56 15.06
CA GLY A 128 -5.34 6.23 13.66
C GLY A 128 -4.40 5.16 13.08
N ARG A 129 -3.10 5.25 13.35
CA ARG A 129 -2.11 4.24 12.91
C ARG A 129 -2.39 2.86 13.49
N ARG A 130 -2.67 2.78 14.78
CA ARG A 130 -3.01 1.51 15.46
C ARG A 130 -4.25 0.87 14.86
N LEU A 131 -5.32 1.65 14.68
CA LEU A 131 -6.56 1.16 14.07
C LEU A 131 -6.34 0.69 12.62
N ALA A 132 -5.52 1.42 11.85
CA ALA A 132 -5.18 1.03 10.49
C ALA A 132 -4.34 -0.25 10.44
N ALA A 133 -3.41 -0.43 11.38
CA ALA A 133 -2.63 -1.65 11.52
C ALA A 133 -3.53 -2.85 11.84
N ASP A 134 -4.44 -2.70 12.81
CA ASP A 134 -5.43 -3.73 13.16
C ASP A 134 -6.33 -4.07 11.97
N TYR A 135 -6.77 -3.06 11.21
CA TYR A 135 -7.56 -3.27 10.00
C TYR A 135 -6.79 -4.09 8.95
N CYS A 136 -5.51 -3.78 8.69
CA CYS A 136 -4.70 -4.54 7.75
C CYS A 136 -4.56 -6.01 8.17
N ILE A 137 -4.32 -6.29 9.46
CA ILE A 137 -4.27 -7.65 9.98
C ILE A 137 -5.60 -8.38 9.78
N GLN A 138 -6.73 -7.74 10.09
CA GLN A 138 -8.06 -8.33 9.91
C GLN A 138 -8.34 -8.66 8.44
N GLN A 139 -7.99 -7.76 7.51
CA GLN A 139 -8.15 -8.01 6.08
C GLN A 139 -7.24 -9.14 5.59
N ALA A 140 -5.98 -9.20 6.05
CA ALA A 140 -5.08 -10.29 5.73
C ALA A 140 -5.62 -11.65 6.24
N GLN A 141 -6.10 -11.70 7.48
CA GLN A 141 -6.73 -12.90 8.05
C GLN A 141 -7.98 -13.33 7.27
N ALA A 142 -8.82 -12.38 6.88
CA ALA A 142 -10.01 -12.66 6.08
C ALA A 142 -9.67 -13.18 4.66
N ALA A 143 -8.57 -12.69 4.07
CA ALA A 143 -8.07 -13.17 2.79
C ALA A 143 -7.49 -14.59 2.91
N PHE A 144 -6.69 -14.88 3.94
CA PHE A 144 -6.23 -16.24 4.25
C PHE A 144 -7.39 -17.22 4.46
N ALA A 145 -8.45 -16.81 5.17
CA ALA A 145 -9.64 -17.64 5.38
C ALA A 145 -10.37 -18.00 4.07
N LYS A 146 -10.16 -17.22 3.00
CA LYS A 146 -10.69 -17.48 1.65
C LYS A 146 -9.69 -18.17 0.72
N ASN A 147 -8.53 -18.56 1.24
CA ASN A 147 -7.39 -19.05 0.46
C ASN A 147 -6.90 -18.03 -0.61
N ASP A 148 -7.15 -16.74 -0.39
CA ASP A 148 -6.66 -15.65 -1.24
C ASP A 148 -5.34 -15.12 -0.69
N VAL A 149 -4.29 -15.91 -0.92
CA VAL A 149 -2.94 -15.64 -0.40
C VAL A 149 -2.39 -14.31 -0.93
N LYS A 150 -2.60 -14.00 -2.22
CA LYS A 150 -2.08 -12.77 -2.84
C LYS A 150 -2.69 -11.53 -2.21
N GLU A 151 -3.99 -11.53 -1.93
CA GLU A 151 -4.63 -10.41 -1.25
C GLU A 151 -4.16 -10.33 0.21
N ALA A 152 -3.94 -11.46 0.89
CA ALA A 152 -3.41 -11.47 2.25
C ALA A 152 -2.01 -10.84 2.32
N GLU A 153 -1.10 -11.25 1.43
CA GLU A 153 0.23 -10.66 1.30
C GLU A 153 0.14 -9.16 1.03
N ARG A 154 -0.76 -8.72 0.13
CA ARG A 154 -0.95 -7.30 -0.16
C ARG A 154 -1.24 -6.48 1.11
N TRP A 155 -2.12 -6.98 1.99
CA TRP A 155 -2.46 -6.29 3.24
C TRP A 155 -1.31 -6.30 4.24
N LEU A 156 -0.58 -7.41 4.36
CA LEU A 156 0.58 -7.51 5.24
C LEU A 156 1.73 -6.60 4.75
N SER A 157 2.00 -6.56 3.45
CA SER A 157 3.01 -5.67 2.86
C SER A 157 2.64 -4.21 3.07
N LEU A 158 1.35 -3.86 2.90
CA LEU A 158 0.87 -2.50 3.18
C LEU A 158 1.16 -2.09 4.64
N LEU A 159 0.92 -2.98 5.59
CA LEU A 159 1.20 -2.76 7.01
C LEU A 159 2.71 -2.58 7.28
N VAL A 160 3.55 -3.49 6.78
CA VAL A 160 5.01 -3.40 6.95
C VAL A 160 5.57 -2.10 6.33
N GLU A 161 5.11 -1.73 5.14
CA GLU A 161 5.63 -0.58 4.42
C GLU A 161 5.13 0.76 4.95
N LYS A 162 3.85 0.86 5.34
CA LYS A 162 3.22 2.14 5.70
C LYS A 162 3.15 2.37 7.20
N LEU A 163 3.24 1.32 8.00
CA LEU A 163 3.12 1.36 9.45
C LEU A 163 4.26 0.59 10.14
N PRO A 164 5.54 0.78 9.74
CA PRO A 164 6.66 -0.05 10.21
C PRO A 164 6.94 0.06 11.72
N ASN A 165 6.38 1.07 12.39
CA ASN A 165 6.57 1.32 13.82
C ASN A 165 5.45 0.75 14.70
N GLU A 166 4.40 0.17 14.10
CA GLU A 166 3.32 -0.46 14.86
C GLU A 166 3.70 -1.93 15.17
N PRO A 167 3.41 -2.46 16.37
CA PRO A 167 3.75 -3.84 16.74
C PRO A 167 3.23 -4.91 15.77
N GLN A 168 2.10 -4.66 15.14
CA GLN A 168 1.48 -5.52 14.14
C GLN A 168 2.36 -5.65 12.88
N ALA A 169 3.20 -4.66 12.56
CA ALA A 169 4.09 -4.72 11.42
C ALA A 169 5.19 -5.78 11.59
N GLU A 170 5.68 -5.99 12.82
CA GLU A 170 6.64 -7.07 13.11
C GLU A 170 5.98 -8.45 12.91
N GLN A 171 4.74 -8.61 13.37
CA GLN A 171 3.96 -9.83 13.15
C GLN A 171 3.69 -10.07 11.66
N ALA A 172 3.32 -9.01 10.93
CA ALA A 172 3.06 -9.09 9.49
C ALA A 172 4.33 -9.46 8.71
N ALA A 173 5.49 -8.88 9.08
CA ALA A 173 6.77 -9.23 8.49
C ALA A 173 7.11 -10.71 8.71
N ALA A 174 6.89 -11.24 9.91
CA ALA A 174 7.12 -12.66 10.21
C ALA A 174 6.19 -13.60 9.40
N VAL A 175 4.92 -13.23 9.21
CA VAL A 175 3.98 -14.02 8.40
C VAL A 175 4.37 -14.00 6.92
N LEU A 176 4.69 -12.82 6.38
CA LEU A 176 5.20 -12.69 5.01
C LEU A 176 6.46 -13.52 4.81
N GLU A 177 7.39 -13.46 5.75
CA GLU A 177 8.62 -14.24 5.70
C GLU A 177 8.32 -15.75 5.66
N GLN A 178 7.46 -16.25 6.54
CA GLN A 178 7.08 -17.67 6.53
C GLN A 178 6.46 -18.09 5.20
N HIS A 179 5.59 -17.25 4.63
CA HIS A 179 4.95 -17.54 3.36
C HIS A 179 5.96 -17.56 2.20
N TYR A 180 6.82 -16.54 2.11
CA TYR A 180 7.89 -16.49 1.12
C TYR A 180 8.86 -17.67 1.26
N MET A 181 9.19 -18.09 2.48
CA MET A 181 10.01 -19.27 2.71
C MET A 181 9.31 -20.56 2.26
N ALA A 182 8.01 -20.69 2.47
CA ALA A 182 7.26 -21.86 2.02
C ALA A 182 7.15 -21.94 0.48
N GLU A 183 6.79 -20.84 -0.17
CA GLU A 183 6.72 -20.76 -1.63
C GLU A 183 8.10 -20.96 -2.26
N ARG A 184 9.14 -20.39 -1.64
CA ARG A 184 10.52 -20.58 -2.05
C ARG A 184 10.97 -22.02 -1.89
N ASN A 185 10.81 -22.64 -0.72
CA ASN A 185 11.23 -24.03 -0.50
C ASN A 185 10.55 -24.98 -1.48
N ALA A 186 9.28 -24.74 -1.80
CA ALA A 186 8.58 -25.52 -2.82
C ALA A 186 9.23 -25.39 -4.22
N ARG A 187 9.67 -24.17 -4.59
CA ARG A 187 10.38 -23.90 -5.85
C ARG A 187 11.81 -24.46 -5.86
N ASP A 188 12.54 -24.31 -4.77
CA ASP A 188 13.91 -24.81 -4.62
C ASP A 188 13.91 -26.36 -4.60
N ASP A 189 12.95 -27.01 -3.93
CA ASP A 189 12.76 -28.47 -3.94
C ASP A 189 12.44 -29.02 -5.34
N GLU A 190 11.66 -28.28 -6.13
CA GLU A 190 11.33 -28.64 -7.51
C GLU A 190 12.58 -28.57 -8.41
N LEU A 191 13.37 -27.50 -8.30
CA LEU A 191 14.63 -27.35 -9.03
C LEU A 191 15.68 -28.37 -8.63
N GLU A 192 15.83 -28.66 -7.34
CA GLU A 192 16.80 -29.65 -6.85
C GLU A 192 16.45 -31.05 -7.37
N ARG A 193 15.18 -31.45 -7.36
CA ARG A 193 14.75 -32.74 -7.89
C ARG A 193 15.01 -32.91 -9.38
N GLU A 194 14.94 -31.83 -10.17
CA GLU A 194 15.14 -31.87 -11.62
C GLU A 194 16.63 -31.80 -12.04
N GLN A 195 17.51 -31.24 -11.20
CA GLN A 195 18.89 -30.88 -11.61
C GLN A 195 20.04 -31.48 -10.79
N ALA A 196 19.74 -32.25 -9.73
CA ALA A 196 20.71 -32.63 -8.69
C ALA A 196 22.01 -33.31 -9.17
N GLU A 197 22.02 -34.15 -10.22
CA GLU A 197 23.22 -34.94 -10.52
C GLU A 197 24.18 -34.32 -11.55
N LEU A 198 23.70 -33.50 -12.49
CA LEU A 198 24.51 -32.97 -13.61
C LEU A 198 25.16 -31.61 -13.30
N LEU A 199 24.60 -30.84 -12.37
CA LEU A 199 24.92 -29.43 -12.20
C LEU A 199 25.43 -29.04 -10.81
N GLU A 200 25.43 -29.95 -9.82
CA GLU A 200 25.72 -29.62 -8.42
C GLU A 200 27.05 -28.89 -8.22
N LYS A 201 28.11 -29.34 -8.91
CA LYS A 201 29.44 -28.72 -8.80
C LYS A 201 29.51 -27.35 -9.48
N ASP A 202 28.89 -27.20 -10.65
CA ASP A 202 28.96 -25.96 -11.43
C ASP A 202 27.98 -24.88 -10.90
N LEU A 203 26.85 -25.29 -10.30
CA LEU A 203 25.86 -24.39 -9.71
C LEU A 203 26.20 -23.96 -8.28
N LYS A 204 27.12 -24.63 -7.58
CA LYS A 204 27.40 -24.37 -6.16
C LYS A 204 27.58 -22.88 -5.83
N LEU A 205 28.41 -22.17 -6.59
CA LEU A 205 28.64 -20.74 -6.38
C LEU A 205 27.37 -19.90 -6.65
N GLY A 206 26.62 -20.24 -7.70
CA GLY A 206 25.34 -19.61 -8.01
C GLY A 206 24.31 -19.83 -6.91
N LYS A 207 24.24 -21.04 -6.36
CA LYS A 207 23.34 -21.39 -5.24
C LYS A 207 23.70 -20.61 -3.98
N GLU A 208 24.97 -20.62 -3.57
CA GLU A 208 25.42 -19.85 -2.39
C GLU A 208 25.16 -18.33 -2.53
N ARG A 209 25.28 -17.78 -3.74
CA ARG A 209 24.95 -16.37 -4.01
C ARG A 209 23.45 -16.14 -3.97
N TYR A 210 22.65 -17.03 -4.54
CA TYR A 210 21.20 -16.96 -4.48
C TYR A 210 20.70 -17.05 -3.03
N ASP A 211 21.21 -17.97 -2.23
CA ASP A 211 20.88 -18.08 -0.81
C ASP A 211 21.20 -16.79 -0.04
N ARG A 212 22.36 -16.18 -0.29
CA ARG A 212 22.73 -14.88 0.29
C ARG A 212 21.82 -13.75 -0.18
N MET A 213 21.43 -13.73 -1.45
CA MET A 213 20.48 -12.77 -1.98
C MET A 213 19.18 -12.82 -1.18
N ILE A 214 18.62 -14.02 -1.00
CA ILE A 214 17.37 -14.19 -0.27
C ILE A 214 17.52 -13.80 1.20
N GLU A 215 18.57 -14.26 1.88
CA GLU A 215 18.80 -13.93 3.28
C GLU A 215 18.94 -12.42 3.48
N ARG A 216 19.63 -11.71 2.57
CA ARG A 216 19.73 -10.26 2.60
C ARG A 216 18.39 -9.58 2.34
N THR A 217 17.59 -10.06 1.39
CA THR A 217 16.24 -9.54 1.14
C THR A 217 15.40 -9.62 2.41
N LYS A 218 15.40 -10.79 3.06
CA LYS A 218 14.72 -11.03 4.34
C LYS A 218 15.21 -10.14 5.47
N GLN A 219 16.51 -10.07 5.70
CA GLN A 219 17.09 -9.21 6.73
C GLN A 219 16.72 -7.74 6.46
N GLY A 220 16.62 -7.34 5.19
CA GLY A 220 16.21 -5.99 4.81
C GLY A 220 14.78 -5.66 5.23
N LEU A 221 13.85 -6.63 5.21
CA LEU A 221 12.46 -6.42 5.63
C LEU A 221 12.31 -6.08 7.11
N THR A 222 13.21 -6.58 7.96
CA THR A 222 13.18 -6.36 9.42
C THR A 222 14.19 -5.32 9.88
N ALA A 223 15.20 -5.00 9.05
CA ALA A 223 16.21 -4.00 9.36
C ALA A 223 15.65 -2.58 9.35
N ARG A 224 16.22 -1.73 10.22
CA ARG A 224 15.83 -0.33 10.32
C ARG A 224 16.68 0.56 9.42
N SER A 225 16.05 1.59 8.86
CA SER A 225 16.73 2.69 8.19
C SER A 225 17.81 2.20 7.18
N SER A 226 18.95 2.87 7.07
CA SER A 226 19.99 2.63 6.05
C SER A 226 20.48 1.20 5.95
N GLN A 227 20.35 0.39 7.02
CA GLN A 227 20.71 -1.02 6.98
C GLN A 227 19.84 -1.81 5.99
N SER A 228 18.54 -1.53 5.90
CA SER A 228 17.66 -2.21 4.94
C SER A 228 18.08 -1.91 3.49
N GLU A 229 18.48 -0.67 3.20
CA GLU A 229 18.95 -0.26 1.87
C GLU A 229 20.18 -1.07 1.47
N ALA A 230 21.19 -1.11 2.34
CA ALA A 230 22.43 -1.83 2.08
C ALA A 230 22.21 -3.34 1.90
N LEU A 231 21.25 -3.92 2.62
CA LEU A 231 20.89 -5.33 2.49
C LEU A 231 20.23 -5.61 1.13
N TRP A 232 19.25 -4.80 0.71
CA TRP A 232 18.59 -4.98 -0.59
C TRP A 232 19.52 -4.69 -1.77
N GLU A 233 20.40 -3.69 -1.67
CA GLU A 233 21.45 -3.47 -2.67
C GLU A 233 22.42 -4.66 -2.75
N GLY A 234 22.81 -5.21 -1.60
CA GLY A 234 23.63 -6.42 -1.53
C GLY A 234 22.94 -7.64 -2.13
N ALA A 235 21.62 -7.77 -1.96
CA ALA A 235 20.82 -8.83 -2.56
C ALA A 235 20.82 -8.72 -4.10
N ILE A 236 20.59 -7.51 -4.63
CA ILE A 236 20.65 -7.25 -6.08
C ILE A 236 22.03 -7.62 -6.65
N ALA A 237 23.10 -7.23 -5.97
CA ALA A 237 24.46 -7.56 -6.39
C ALA A 237 24.75 -9.07 -6.37
N ASP A 238 24.22 -9.81 -5.40
CA ASP A 238 24.30 -11.27 -5.40
C ASP A 238 23.53 -11.87 -6.58
N GLY A 239 22.32 -11.36 -6.88
CA GLY A 239 21.52 -11.78 -8.04
C GLY A 239 22.23 -11.58 -9.38
N GLU A 240 22.94 -10.46 -9.58
CA GLU A 240 23.77 -10.24 -10.77
C GLU A 240 24.86 -11.31 -10.94
N VAL A 241 25.49 -11.75 -9.83
CA VAL A 241 26.45 -12.85 -9.85
C VAL A 241 25.77 -14.17 -10.23
N VAL A 242 24.59 -14.46 -9.68
CA VAL A 242 23.81 -15.65 -10.03
C VAL A 242 23.50 -15.68 -11.54
N LEU A 243 22.98 -14.59 -12.10
CA LEU A 243 22.68 -14.48 -13.53
C LEU A 243 23.91 -14.70 -14.42
N LYS A 244 25.08 -14.25 -13.97
CA LYS A 244 26.36 -14.46 -14.65
C LYS A 244 26.79 -15.93 -14.61
N GLU A 245 26.67 -16.61 -13.47
CA GLU A 245 27.01 -18.03 -13.36
C GLU A 245 26.05 -18.90 -14.20
N ILE A 246 24.75 -18.62 -14.18
CA ILE A 246 23.78 -19.28 -15.07
C ILE A 246 24.21 -19.16 -16.53
N GLY A 247 24.57 -17.95 -16.99
CA GLY A 247 25.02 -17.73 -18.36
C GLY A 247 26.34 -18.44 -18.72
N LYS A 248 27.22 -18.74 -17.75
CA LYS A 248 28.41 -19.57 -18.00
C LYS A 248 28.04 -21.04 -18.16
N ILE A 249 27.12 -21.54 -17.34
CA ILE A 249 26.65 -22.92 -17.37
C ILE A 249 25.90 -23.20 -18.67
N GLU A 250 24.97 -22.32 -19.06
CA GLU A 250 24.25 -22.42 -20.33
C GLU A 250 25.21 -22.46 -21.52
N LYS A 251 26.31 -21.70 -21.49
CA LYS A 251 27.35 -21.73 -22.54
C LYS A 251 28.18 -23.02 -22.52
N LYS A 252 28.52 -23.52 -21.33
CA LYS A 252 29.32 -24.75 -21.16
C LYS A 252 28.56 -25.98 -21.64
N TYR A 253 27.24 -25.99 -21.47
CA TYR A 253 26.34 -27.08 -21.83
C TYR A 253 25.29 -26.62 -22.86
N ALA A 254 25.75 -25.96 -23.92
CA ALA A 254 24.87 -25.38 -24.95
C ALA A 254 23.96 -26.41 -25.63
N ASP A 255 24.44 -27.65 -25.76
CA ASP A 255 23.74 -28.74 -26.44
C ASP A 255 22.88 -29.60 -25.49
N ASP A 256 22.87 -29.31 -24.18
CA ASP A 256 22.05 -30.05 -23.20
C ASP A 256 20.73 -29.32 -22.95
N PRO A 257 19.59 -29.80 -23.51
CA PRO A 257 18.31 -29.13 -23.38
C PRO A 257 17.82 -29.03 -21.92
N ARG A 258 18.21 -29.96 -21.05
CA ARG A 258 17.82 -29.91 -19.62
C ARG A 258 18.55 -28.80 -18.89
N VAL A 259 19.82 -28.58 -19.23
CA VAL A 259 20.59 -27.46 -18.67
C VAL A 259 20.04 -26.13 -19.16
N GLN A 260 19.68 -26.02 -20.45
CA GLN A 260 19.07 -24.80 -20.98
C GLN A 260 17.72 -24.49 -20.33
N GLU A 261 16.85 -25.50 -20.19
CA GLU A 261 15.53 -25.32 -19.59
C GLU A 261 15.63 -24.89 -18.11
N GLY A 262 16.40 -25.60 -17.30
CA GLY A 262 16.51 -25.21 -15.89
C GLY A 262 17.38 -23.96 -15.67
N GLY A 263 18.33 -23.66 -16.57
CA GLY A 263 19.01 -22.36 -16.61
C GLY A 263 18.01 -21.21 -16.82
N ALA A 264 17.07 -21.37 -17.76
CA ALA A 264 16.01 -20.40 -17.99
C ALA A 264 15.06 -20.26 -16.77
N ARG A 265 14.65 -21.37 -16.15
CA ARG A 265 13.83 -21.35 -14.92
C ARG A 265 14.54 -20.65 -13.77
N TYR A 266 15.80 -21.00 -13.51
CA TYR A 266 16.59 -20.41 -12.42
C TYR A 266 16.90 -18.93 -12.65
N ARG A 267 17.09 -18.54 -13.92
CA ARG A 267 17.19 -17.13 -14.35
C ARG A 267 15.92 -16.37 -14.02
N GLN A 268 14.75 -16.92 -14.33
CA GLN A 268 13.46 -16.29 -14.01
C GLN A 268 13.26 -16.12 -12.50
N LEU A 269 13.59 -17.12 -11.69
CA LEU A 269 13.52 -17.01 -10.23
C LEU A 269 14.46 -15.94 -9.68
N THR A 270 15.70 -15.90 -10.19
CA THR A 270 16.67 -14.87 -9.81
C THR A 270 16.16 -13.47 -10.18
N ILE A 271 15.60 -13.31 -11.38
CA ILE A 271 15.01 -12.04 -11.84
C ILE A 271 13.86 -11.62 -10.93
N ALA A 272 12.94 -12.53 -10.59
CA ALA A 272 11.81 -12.24 -9.71
C ALA A 272 12.29 -11.69 -8.35
N GLN A 273 13.30 -12.31 -7.76
CA GLN A 273 13.85 -11.89 -6.47
C GLN A 273 14.61 -10.55 -6.53
N MET A 274 15.32 -10.30 -7.64
CA MET A 274 15.92 -9.00 -7.88
C MET A 274 14.86 -7.91 -8.05
N VAL A 275 13.76 -8.22 -8.75
CA VAL A 275 12.61 -7.31 -8.88
C VAL A 275 12.02 -6.97 -7.51
N ASP A 276 11.80 -7.95 -6.64
CA ASP A 276 11.28 -7.72 -5.29
C ASP A 276 12.21 -6.80 -4.47
N ALA A 277 13.52 -7.05 -4.47
CA ALA A 277 14.50 -6.19 -3.80
C ALA A 277 14.49 -4.75 -4.35
N HIS A 278 14.35 -4.58 -5.67
CA HIS A 278 14.18 -3.27 -6.29
C HIS A 278 12.89 -2.58 -5.85
N LEU A 279 11.78 -3.31 -5.73
CA LEU A 279 10.49 -2.76 -5.30
C LEU A 279 10.51 -2.35 -3.83
N HIS A 280 11.19 -3.10 -2.96
CA HIS A 280 11.39 -2.70 -1.56
C HIS A 280 12.20 -1.40 -1.44
N LEU A 281 13.32 -1.26 -2.18
CA LEU A 281 14.07 -0.01 -2.27
C LEU A 281 13.21 1.14 -2.80
N ALA A 282 12.41 0.89 -3.84
CA ALA A 282 11.52 1.89 -4.41
C ALA A 282 10.45 2.36 -3.41
N SER A 283 9.79 1.44 -2.70
CA SER A 283 8.77 1.77 -1.69
C SER A 283 9.38 2.61 -0.57
N ARG A 284 10.55 2.20 -0.07
CA ARG A 284 11.28 2.95 0.95
C ARG A 284 11.65 4.36 0.52
N TYR A 285 12.22 4.52 -0.68
CA TYR A 285 12.54 5.85 -1.20
C TYR A 285 11.30 6.71 -1.47
N THR A 286 10.16 6.08 -1.75
CA THR A 286 8.88 6.80 -1.86
C THR A 286 8.46 7.36 -0.50
N VAL A 287 8.57 6.56 0.57
CA VAL A 287 8.24 6.99 1.94
C VAL A 287 9.16 8.14 2.40
N SER A 288 10.45 8.10 2.05
CA SER A 288 11.39 9.20 2.35
C SER A 288 11.31 10.38 1.37
N SER A 289 10.29 10.44 0.50
CA SER A 289 10.09 11.47 -0.52
C SER A 289 11.28 11.62 -1.50
N SER A 290 12.12 10.60 -1.62
CA SER A 290 13.25 10.53 -2.56
C SER A 290 12.80 9.97 -3.92
N TYR A 291 11.84 10.63 -4.58
CA TYR A 291 11.15 10.10 -5.76
C TYR A 291 12.07 9.74 -6.93
N ASN A 292 13.15 10.49 -7.17
CA ASN A 292 14.11 10.16 -8.22
C ASN A 292 14.81 8.81 -7.96
N LYS A 293 15.17 8.52 -6.70
CA LYS A 293 15.73 7.21 -6.33
C LYS A 293 14.67 6.12 -6.46
N ALA A 294 13.43 6.40 -6.03
CA ALA A 294 12.33 5.46 -6.15
C ALA A 294 12.06 5.06 -7.63
N LEU A 295 12.04 6.05 -8.53
CA LEU A 295 11.90 5.81 -9.97
C LEU A 295 13.09 5.04 -10.56
N LYS A 296 14.33 5.33 -10.11
CA LYS A 296 15.52 4.57 -10.53
C LYS A 296 15.33 3.07 -10.27
N HIS A 297 14.97 2.68 -9.04
CA HIS A 297 14.81 1.26 -8.71
C HIS A 297 13.58 0.64 -9.37
N THR A 298 12.49 1.39 -9.51
CA THR A 298 11.29 0.88 -10.21
C THR A 298 11.56 0.63 -11.70
N ASN A 299 12.30 1.53 -12.36
CA ASN A 299 12.69 1.34 -13.76
C ASN A 299 13.71 0.20 -13.91
N ALA A 300 14.59 -0.03 -12.92
CA ALA A 300 15.48 -1.18 -12.92
C ALA A 300 14.70 -2.51 -12.79
N ALA A 301 13.68 -2.57 -11.94
CA ALA A 301 12.76 -3.71 -11.89
C ALA A 301 12.08 -3.96 -13.24
N LEU A 302 11.57 -2.91 -13.90
CA LEU A 302 10.96 -3.01 -15.24
C LEU A 302 11.96 -3.37 -16.34
N ALA A 303 13.25 -3.09 -16.16
CA ALA A 303 14.28 -3.52 -17.10
C ALA A 303 14.55 -5.03 -16.98
N LEU A 304 14.40 -5.60 -15.79
CA LEU A 304 14.52 -7.03 -15.54
C LEU A 304 13.26 -7.79 -15.99
N ASP A 305 12.08 -7.25 -15.69
CA ASP A 305 10.78 -7.78 -16.10
C ASP A 305 9.85 -6.64 -16.61
N PRO A 306 9.82 -6.39 -17.93
CA PRO A 306 9.00 -5.33 -18.52
C PRO A 306 7.49 -5.50 -18.33
N GLN A 307 7.03 -6.72 -18.06
CA GLN A 307 5.61 -7.02 -17.88
C GLN A 307 5.20 -7.01 -16.40
N ASN A 308 6.12 -6.76 -15.48
CA ASN A 308 5.84 -6.76 -14.05
C ASN A 308 4.75 -5.74 -13.68
N GLU A 309 3.58 -6.22 -13.29
CA GLU A 309 2.43 -5.38 -12.96
C GLU A 309 2.68 -4.54 -11.70
N GLN A 310 3.35 -5.12 -10.70
CA GLN A 310 3.65 -4.43 -9.44
C GLN A 310 4.61 -3.26 -9.67
N ALA A 311 5.66 -3.44 -10.48
CA ALA A 311 6.59 -2.37 -10.83
C ALA A 311 5.92 -1.25 -11.64
N ARG A 312 5.03 -1.58 -12.58
CA ARG A 312 4.23 -0.58 -13.32
C ARG A 312 3.33 0.22 -12.38
N ALA A 313 2.63 -0.46 -11.47
CA ALA A 313 1.79 0.19 -10.47
C ALA A 313 2.60 1.07 -9.51
N GLN A 314 3.76 0.60 -9.07
CA GLN A 314 4.67 1.36 -8.21
C GLN A 314 5.16 2.63 -8.90
N ARG A 315 5.52 2.55 -10.19
CA ARG A 315 5.94 3.71 -10.99
C ARG A 315 4.85 4.77 -11.05
N ALA A 316 3.62 4.36 -11.39
CA ALA A 316 2.48 5.28 -11.45
C ALA A 316 2.22 5.97 -10.09
N ARG A 317 2.31 5.22 -8.97
CA ARG A 317 2.19 5.79 -7.62
C ARG A 317 3.27 6.83 -7.32
N ILE A 318 4.52 6.57 -7.73
CA ILE A 318 5.62 7.52 -7.52
C ILE A 318 5.43 8.78 -8.37
N GLU A 319 5.07 8.62 -9.65
CA GLU A 319 4.80 9.74 -10.55
C GLU A 319 3.68 10.62 -10.00
N GLN A 320 2.57 10.01 -9.55
CA GLN A 320 1.48 10.72 -8.89
C GLN A 320 1.96 11.47 -7.64
N ALA A 321 2.64 10.79 -6.72
CA ALA A 321 3.15 11.39 -5.49
C ALA A 321 4.13 12.55 -5.74
N SER A 322 4.95 12.44 -6.79
CA SER A 322 5.88 13.50 -7.19
C SER A 322 5.17 14.73 -7.75
N SER A 323 4.05 14.54 -8.46
CA SER A 323 3.28 15.61 -9.09
C SER A 323 2.38 16.37 -8.11
N GLU A 324 1.84 15.69 -7.09
CA GLU A 324 0.90 16.28 -6.16
C GLU A 324 1.59 17.14 -5.09
N GLY A 325 2.91 17.05 -4.92
CA GLY A 325 3.70 17.80 -3.92
C GLY A 325 3.29 17.53 -2.46
N ILE A 326 2.25 16.74 -2.25
CA ILE A 326 1.71 16.26 -0.99
C ILE A 326 2.16 14.81 -0.94
N GLY A 327 3.25 14.54 -0.22
CA GLY A 327 3.67 13.17 0.03
C GLY A 327 2.47 12.35 0.50
N LEU A 328 2.40 11.10 0.04
CA LEU A 328 1.47 10.08 0.54
C LEU A 328 1.79 9.76 2.01
N ASN A 329 1.77 10.77 2.89
CA ASN A 329 1.79 10.60 4.33
C ASN A 329 0.39 10.15 4.71
N TRP A 330 0.24 8.84 4.79
CA TRP A 330 -0.97 8.20 5.29
C TRP A 330 -1.14 8.42 6.80
N PHE A 331 -0.19 9.06 7.49
CA PHE A 331 -0.24 9.47 8.89
C PHE A 331 0.67 10.67 9.16
#